data_AF-A0A5J5C702-F1
#
_entry.id   AF-A0A5J5C702-F1
#
_cell.length_a   1.000
_cell.length_b   1.000
_cell.length_c   1.000
_cell.angle_alpha   90.00
_cell.angle_beta   90.00
_cell.angle_gamma   90.00
#
_symmetry.space_group_name_H-M   'P 1'
#
loop_
_entity.id
_entity.type
_entity.pdbx_description
1 polymer ?
#
loop_
_entity_poly.entity_id
_entity_poly.type
_entity_poly.pdbx_seq_one_letter_code
_entity_poly.pdbx_strand_id
1 'polypeptide(L)'
;MFTIWGLLQLLRRYPGMVPDVDLMFECMDKPNINRTEHQSMPLPLFRYCTTPDHFDIPFPDWSFWGWPEINIGPWDEEFRSIKQGSQARSSGEHKLCVRIGKKKKKMGLRSPSYQINCNHRYKIYAEGYAWSVSLKYIVSCGSLSLIISPQYEDFFSRGLVPKKNYWPVSPDNLCRSIKYVVEWGNAHLAEAETIGKGGQDFMESLSMDRVYDYMYHLITEYSKLLDFKPVQPSSAEEVCLESMFCFADEKERQFLQRSTSFPSPSPPCTLQPPDSDLIKNLIETKKRIINNVQNLM
;
A
#
# COMPACT_ATOMS: atom_id res chain seq x y z
N MET A 1 13.11 -11.50 -1.39
CA MET A 1 12.72 -12.23 -2.62
C MET A 1 11.66 -11.47 -3.41
N PHE A 2 10.41 -11.34 -2.94
CA PHE A 2 9.31 -10.74 -3.74
C PHE A 2 9.51 -9.28 -4.17
N THR A 3 10.27 -8.48 -3.43
CA THR A 3 10.66 -7.12 -3.87
C THR A 3 11.58 -7.14 -5.09
N ILE A 4 12.55 -8.06 -5.09
CA ILE A 4 13.46 -8.27 -6.23
C ILE A 4 12.66 -8.83 -7.41
N TRP A 5 11.73 -9.75 -7.15
CA TRP A 5 10.78 -10.21 -8.17
C TRP A 5 10.05 -9.03 -8.79
N GLY A 6 9.49 -8.12 -7.99
CA GLY A 6 8.82 -6.93 -8.49
C GLY A 6 9.66 -6.08 -9.43
N LEU A 7 10.95 -5.90 -9.14
CA LEU A 7 11.89 -5.21 -10.03
C LEU A 7 12.11 -5.98 -11.35
N LEU A 8 12.28 -7.30 -11.31
CA LEU A 8 12.34 -8.11 -12.54
C LEU A 8 11.06 -8.00 -13.37
N GLN A 9 9.91 -7.97 -12.68
CA GLN A 9 8.61 -7.83 -13.34
C GLN A 9 8.42 -6.46 -13.96
N LEU A 10 8.99 -5.41 -13.38
CA LEU A 10 9.05 -4.09 -14.00
C LEU A 10 9.88 -4.11 -15.29
N LEU A 11 11.08 -4.70 -15.26
CA LEU A 11 11.94 -4.83 -16.45
C LEU A 11 11.23 -5.61 -17.56
N ARG A 12 10.49 -6.66 -17.20
CA ARG A 12 9.68 -7.46 -18.14
C ARG A 12 8.44 -6.71 -18.64
N ARG A 13 7.84 -5.85 -17.80
CA ARG A 13 6.67 -5.03 -18.16
C ARG A 13 7.03 -3.93 -19.15
N TYR A 14 8.20 -3.31 -18.99
CA TYR A 14 8.70 -2.23 -19.84
C TYR A 14 10.12 -2.53 -20.38
N PRO A 15 10.27 -3.53 -21.28
CA PRO A 15 11.57 -3.95 -21.77
C PRO A 15 12.35 -2.82 -22.45
N GLY A 16 13.58 -2.58 -22.01
CA GLY A 16 14.48 -1.57 -22.58
C GLY A 16 14.11 -0.12 -22.26
N MET A 17 13.10 0.12 -21.42
CA MET A 17 12.67 1.49 -21.05
C MET A 17 13.14 1.93 -19.67
N VAL A 18 13.45 0.98 -18.78
CA VAL A 18 13.96 1.28 -17.43
C VAL A 18 15.45 1.64 -17.54
N PRO A 19 15.88 2.80 -17.02
CA PRO A 19 17.27 3.23 -17.12
C PRO A 19 18.20 2.43 -16.20
N ASP A 20 19.49 2.42 -16.53
CA ASP A 20 20.54 1.95 -15.63
C ASP A 20 20.52 2.80 -14.35
N VAL A 21 20.55 2.15 -13.18
CA VAL A 21 20.42 2.82 -11.88
C VAL A 21 21.13 2.04 -10.79
N ASP A 22 21.80 2.76 -9.89
CA ASP A 22 22.26 2.22 -8.60
C ASP A 22 21.35 2.74 -7.49
N LEU A 23 20.72 1.83 -6.76
CA LEU A 23 19.81 2.15 -5.65
C LEU A 23 20.14 1.33 -4.41
N MET A 24 19.91 1.94 -3.24
CA MET A 24 19.96 1.25 -1.95
C MET A 24 18.55 0.95 -1.46
N PHE A 25 18.28 -0.30 -1.12
CA PHE A 25 16.97 -0.75 -0.63
C PHE A 25 17.10 -1.43 0.72
N GLU A 26 16.39 -0.92 1.73
CA GLU A 26 16.33 -1.56 3.05
C GLU A 26 14.94 -2.13 3.34
N CYS A 27 14.88 -3.45 3.53
CA CYS A 27 13.63 -4.20 3.66
C CYS A 27 13.05 -4.22 5.09
N MET A 28 13.61 -3.46 6.05
CA MET A 28 13.15 -3.47 7.43
C MET A 28 11.89 -2.59 7.62
N ASP A 29 11.18 -2.83 8.72
CA ASP A 29 9.84 -2.27 8.96
C ASP A 29 9.76 -0.77 9.26
N LYS A 30 10.84 -0.06 9.60
CA LYS A 30 10.75 1.37 9.97
C LYS A 30 11.55 2.26 9.04
N PRO A 31 11.10 3.50 8.76
CA PRO A 31 11.95 4.53 8.17
C PRO A 31 13.22 4.72 8.98
N ASN A 32 14.31 5.13 8.33
CA ASN A 32 15.65 5.16 8.92
C ASN A 32 16.29 6.54 8.79
N ILE A 33 16.15 7.20 7.64
CA ILE A 33 16.90 8.43 7.35
C ILE A 33 16.16 9.64 7.93
N ASN A 34 16.39 9.93 9.22
CA ASN A 34 15.81 11.09 9.91
C ASN A 34 16.30 12.41 9.30
N ARG A 35 15.36 13.34 9.02
CA ARG A 35 15.64 14.62 8.37
C ARG A 35 16.53 15.56 9.16
N THR A 36 16.44 15.53 10.48
CA THR A 36 17.20 16.42 11.37
C THR A 36 18.64 15.93 11.50
N GLU A 37 18.83 14.62 11.64
CA GLU A 37 20.15 14.01 11.84
C GLU A 37 20.96 13.93 10.54
N HIS A 38 20.30 13.71 9.40
CA HIS A 38 20.95 13.48 8.10
C HIS A 38 20.82 14.68 7.16
N GLN A 39 20.52 15.89 7.68
CA GLN A 39 20.27 17.07 6.85
C GLN A 39 21.45 17.42 5.93
N SER A 40 22.69 17.23 6.41
CA SER A 40 23.91 17.56 5.66
C SER A 40 24.25 16.55 4.57
N MET A 41 23.77 15.31 4.68
CA MET A 41 24.03 14.22 3.74
C MET A 41 22.86 13.22 3.77
N PRO A 42 21.73 13.56 3.14
CA PRO A 42 20.59 12.64 3.07
C PRO A 42 20.93 11.47 2.15
N LEU A 43 21.10 10.28 2.71
CA LEU A 43 21.34 9.07 1.93
C LEU A 43 20.04 8.61 1.27
N PRO A 44 20.00 8.41 -0.06
CA PRO A 44 18.80 7.93 -0.74
C PRO A 44 18.55 6.46 -0.40
N LEU A 45 17.52 6.21 0.42
CA LEU A 45 17.17 4.86 0.86
C LEU A 45 15.74 4.51 0.45
N PHE A 46 15.59 3.49 -0.36
CA PHE A 46 14.29 2.94 -0.74
C PHE A 46 13.77 2.02 0.37
N ARG A 47 12.50 2.23 0.72
CA ARG A 47 11.79 1.50 1.77
C ARG A 47 10.32 1.37 1.44
N TYR A 48 9.58 0.61 2.22
CA TYR A 48 8.15 0.44 2.00
C TYR A 48 7.27 1.54 2.61
N CYS A 49 7.83 2.34 3.54
CA CYS A 49 7.15 3.50 4.08
C CYS A 49 8.14 4.62 4.45
N THR A 50 7.58 5.79 4.74
CA THR A 50 8.28 6.95 5.27
C THR A 50 7.40 7.68 6.29
N THR A 51 7.87 8.80 6.83
CA THR A 51 7.07 9.77 7.60
C THR A 51 7.45 11.19 7.16
N PRO A 52 6.72 12.24 7.59
CA PRO A 52 7.14 13.62 7.33
C PRO A 52 8.55 13.96 7.82
N ASP A 53 9.05 13.25 8.84
CA ASP A 53 10.34 13.50 9.47
C ASP A 53 11.49 12.69 8.85
N HIS A 54 11.22 11.94 7.77
CA HIS A 54 12.19 11.02 7.16
C HIS A 54 12.38 11.28 5.66
N PHE A 55 13.58 10.97 5.16
CA PHE A 55 13.97 11.08 3.75
C PHE A 55 13.74 9.79 2.96
N ASP A 56 13.40 8.68 3.62
CA ASP A 56 13.17 7.39 2.99
C ASP A 56 12.15 7.49 1.83
N ILE A 57 12.45 6.80 0.73
CA ILE A 57 11.71 6.84 -0.53
C ILE A 57 10.74 5.65 -0.58
N PRO A 58 9.41 5.87 -0.50
CA PRO A 58 8.43 4.78 -0.48
C PRO A 58 8.35 4.04 -1.81
N PHE A 59 8.53 2.73 -1.75
CA PHE A 59 8.42 1.76 -2.83
C PHE A 59 7.29 0.77 -2.52
N PRO A 60 6.59 0.22 -3.53
CA PRO A 60 5.55 -0.78 -3.29
C PRO A 60 6.05 -1.98 -2.50
N ASP A 61 5.29 -2.38 -1.49
CA ASP A 61 5.65 -3.52 -0.66
C ASP A 61 5.58 -4.86 -1.40
N TRP A 62 6.29 -5.87 -0.90
CA TRP A 62 6.40 -7.17 -1.55
C TRP A 62 5.06 -7.87 -1.78
N SER A 63 4.05 -7.58 -0.97
CA SER A 63 2.75 -8.26 -1.04
C SER A 63 1.89 -7.85 -2.24
N PHE A 64 2.32 -6.88 -3.05
CA PHE A 64 1.70 -6.65 -4.37
C PHE A 64 1.88 -7.85 -5.31
N TRP A 65 3.02 -8.56 -5.20
CA TRP A 65 3.29 -9.77 -5.98
C TRP A 65 2.93 -11.05 -5.22
N GLY A 66 2.93 -11.01 -3.90
CA GLY A 66 2.39 -12.07 -3.07
C GLY A 66 3.02 -12.15 -1.69
N TRP A 67 2.35 -12.89 -0.81
CA TRP A 67 2.79 -13.17 0.54
C TRP A 67 2.49 -14.63 0.91
N PRO A 68 3.37 -15.57 0.54
CA PRO A 68 3.12 -17.00 0.67
C PRO A 68 2.96 -17.44 2.14
N GLU A 69 3.69 -16.85 3.08
CA GLU A 69 3.68 -17.22 4.50
C GLU A 69 2.29 -17.13 5.13
N ILE A 70 1.46 -16.19 4.67
CA ILE A 70 0.08 -16.03 5.10
C ILE A 70 -0.93 -16.28 3.98
N ASN A 71 -0.48 -16.83 2.85
CA ASN A 71 -1.32 -17.25 1.73
C ASN A 71 -2.15 -16.11 1.11
N ILE A 72 -1.55 -14.93 0.94
CA ILE A 72 -2.16 -13.81 0.21
C ILE A 72 -1.53 -13.72 -1.19
N GLY A 73 -2.34 -13.92 -2.23
CA GLY A 73 -1.90 -13.93 -3.62
C GLY A 73 -1.54 -12.55 -4.18
N PRO A 74 -1.29 -12.48 -5.50
CA PRO A 74 -0.99 -11.23 -6.19
C PRO A 74 -2.17 -10.24 -6.11
N TRP A 75 -1.84 -8.95 -6.10
CA TRP A 75 -2.80 -7.89 -5.79
C TRP A 75 -4.05 -7.88 -6.67
N ASP A 76 -3.93 -8.02 -7.99
CA ASP A 76 -5.10 -7.98 -8.88
C ASP A 76 -6.08 -9.16 -8.63
N GLU A 77 -5.54 -10.32 -8.23
CA GLU A 77 -6.36 -11.47 -7.87
C GLU A 77 -7.07 -11.24 -6.53
N GLU A 78 -6.33 -10.75 -5.53
CA GLU A 78 -6.86 -10.48 -4.19
C GLU A 78 -7.91 -9.37 -4.23
N PHE A 79 -7.63 -8.25 -4.91
CA PHE A 79 -8.59 -7.15 -5.05
C PHE A 79 -9.89 -7.63 -5.70
N ARG A 80 -9.80 -8.40 -6.80
CA ARG A 80 -10.99 -8.95 -7.47
C ARG A 80 -11.78 -9.87 -6.53
N SER A 81 -11.09 -10.73 -5.80
CA SER A 81 -11.72 -11.64 -4.83
C SER A 81 -12.41 -10.88 -3.70
N ILE A 82 -11.76 -9.86 -3.14
CA ILE A 82 -12.30 -8.99 -2.09
C ILE A 82 -13.54 -8.24 -2.60
N LYS A 83 -13.46 -7.64 -3.80
CA LYS A 83 -14.57 -6.90 -4.39
C LYS A 83 -15.78 -7.81 -4.63
N GLN A 84 -15.58 -8.99 -5.23
CA GLN A 84 -16.65 -9.99 -5.41
C GLN A 84 -17.23 -10.45 -4.06
N GLY A 85 -16.38 -10.76 -3.08
CA GLY A 85 -16.81 -11.16 -1.73
C GLY A 85 -17.60 -10.07 -1.01
N SER A 86 -17.27 -8.79 -1.25
CA SER A 86 -18.01 -7.66 -0.68
C SER A 86 -19.42 -7.48 -1.26
N GLN A 87 -19.65 -7.92 -2.50
CA GLN A 87 -20.94 -7.83 -3.19
C GLN A 87 -21.92 -8.92 -2.76
N ALA A 88 -21.42 -10.07 -2.29
CA ALA A 88 -22.22 -11.19 -1.78
C ALA A 88 -22.85 -10.93 -0.40
N ARG A 89 -22.82 -9.69 0.10
CA ARG A 89 -23.34 -9.32 1.42
C ARG A 89 -24.88 -9.31 1.41
N SER A 90 -25.48 -10.15 2.25
CA SER A 90 -26.86 -9.95 2.67
C SER A 90 -26.93 -8.71 3.58
N SER A 91 -27.91 -7.83 3.34
CA SER A 91 -28.04 -6.52 4.00
C SER A 91 -28.35 -6.55 5.52
N GLY A 92 -28.10 -7.66 6.22
CA GLY A 92 -28.62 -7.93 7.58
C GLY A 92 -27.63 -8.13 8.72
N GLU A 93 -26.32 -8.28 8.49
CA GLU A 93 -25.38 -8.54 9.60
C GLU A 93 -24.56 -7.31 10.02
N HIS A 94 -25.10 -6.57 10.99
CA HIS A 94 -24.48 -5.42 11.64
C HIS A 94 -23.39 -5.84 12.63
N LYS A 95 -22.21 -6.22 12.15
CA LYS A 95 -21.04 -6.48 13.01
C LYS A 95 -19.92 -5.49 12.72
N LEU A 96 -19.30 -4.96 13.79
CA LEU A 96 -18.04 -4.22 13.77
C LEU A 96 -16.89 -5.24 13.88
N CYS A 97 -15.93 -5.24 12.93
CA CYS A 97 -14.71 -6.05 13.07
C CYS A 97 -13.56 -5.15 13.52
N VAL A 98 -13.17 -5.31 14.78
CA VAL A 98 -11.92 -4.75 15.30
C VAL A 98 -10.83 -5.81 15.11
N ARG A 99 -9.89 -5.58 14.19
CA ARG A 99 -8.68 -6.42 14.08
C ARG A 99 -7.46 -5.57 14.43
N ILE A 100 -7.14 -5.52 15.72
CA ILE A 100 -5.90 -4.92 16.20
C ILE A 100 -4.82 -6.00 16.17
N GLY A 101 -3.76 -5.76 15.41
CA GLY A 101 -2.70 -6.73 15.16
C GLY A 101 -1.87 -7.03 16.41
N LYS A 102 -2.29 -7.98 17.23
CA LYS A 102 -1.40 -8.82 18.07
C LYS A 102 -1.99 -10.22 18.26
N LYS A 103 -1.53 -11.19 17.44
CA LYS A 103 -1.27 -12.60 17.82
C LYS A 103 -0.84 -13.45 16.61
N LYS A 104 0.36 -14.04 16.70
CA LYS A 104 0.77 -15.21 15.90
C LYS A 104 -0.07 -16.41 16.36
N LYS A 105 -1.11 -16.79 15.62
CA LYS A 105 -1.69 -18.13 15.68
C LYS A 105 -1.50 -18.77 14.31
N LYS A 106 -0.77 -19.89 14.24
CA LYS A 106 -0.75 -20.76 13.07
C LYS A 106 -2.20 -21.25 12.86
N MET A 107 -2.90 -20.68 11.88
CA MET A 107 -4.17 -21.21 11.38
C MET A 107 -3.88 -21.93 10.08
N GLY A 108 -4.32 -23.19 10.02
CA GLY A 108 -4.11 -24.09 8.89
C GLY A 108 -4.72 -23.59 7.58
N LEU A 109 -4.20 -24.16 6.50
CA LEU A 109 -4.54 -23.90 5.10
C LEU A 109 -6.06 -23.88 4.87
N ARG A 110 -6.63 -22.68 4.69
CA ARG A 110 -7.86 -22.43 3.93
C ARG A 110 -7.70 -21.11 3.16
N SER A 111 -8.44 -20.99 2.06
CA SER A 111 -8.29 -20.03 0.94
C SER A 111 -7.87 -18.58 1.29
N PRO A 112 -7.16 -17.87 0.36
CA PRO A 112 -6.67 -16.49 0.56
C PRO A 112 -7.76 -15.50 1.00
N SER A 113 -8.94 -15.58 0.37
CA SER A 113 -10.06 -14.67 0.58
C SER A 113 -10.78 -14.82 1.93
N TYR A 114 -10.66 -15.97 2.60
CA TYR A 114 -11.31 -16.17 3.90
C TYR A 114 -10.66 -15.31 5.01
N GLN A 115 -9.41 -14.86 4.81
CA GLN A 115 -8.70 -14.06 5.81
C GLN A 115 -9.16 -12.60 5.87
N ILE A 116 -9.72 -12.09 4.77
CA ILE A 116 -10.22 -10.71 4.63
C ILE A 116 -11.76 -10.77 4.64
N ASN A 117 -12.33 -11.02 5.82
CA ASN A 117 -13.78 -11.08 6.00
C ASN A 117 -14.40 -9.68 5.79
N CYS A 118 -14.94 -9.40 4.61
CA CYS A 118 -15.58 -8.12 4.29
C CYS A 118 -17.05 -8.02 4.74
N ASN A 119 -17.59 -8.91 5.57
CA ASN A 119 -19.01 -8.89 5.93
C ASN A 119 -19.38 -7.78 6.94
N HIS A 120 -18.41 -7.08 7.51
CA HIS A 120 -18.59 -6.10 8.58
C HIS A 120 -18.75 -4.67 8.06
N ARG A 121 -19.76 -3.92 8.52
CA ARG A 121 -20.06 -2.56 8.00
C ARG A 121 -18.89 -1.59 8.18
N TYR A 122 -18.18 -1.75 9.28
CA TYR A 122 -17.04 -0.93 9.65
C TYR A 122 -15.79 -1.79 9.74
N LYS A 123 -14.66 -1.23 9.29
CA LYS A 123 -13.34 -1.85 9.36
C LYS A 123 -12.35 -0.88 9.95
N ILE A 124 -11.60 -1.29 10.96
CA ILE A 124 -10.60 -0.42 11.58
C ILE A 124 -9.21 -0.75 11.05
N TYR A 125 -8.49 0.28 10.62
CA TYR A 125 -7.07 0.23 10.37
C TYR A 125 -6.31 0.82 11.55
N ALA A 126 -5.30 0.08 12.01
CA ALA A 126 -4.38 0.48 13.05
C ALA A 126 -2.96 0.04 12.67
N GLU A 127 -2.00 0.92 12.85
CA GLU A 127 -0.59 0.59 12.70
C GLU A 127 -0.10 -0.31 13.84
N GLY A 128 0.98 -1.05 13.57
CA GLY A 128 1.53 -2.03 14.50
C GLY A 128 2.90 -1.62 14.99
N TYR A 129 3.89 -2.48 14.76
CA TYR A 129 5.30 -2.13 14.98
C TYR A 129 5.75 -0.98 14.06
N ALA A 130 5.21 -0.94 12.85
CA ALA A 130 5.38 0.12 11.87
C ALA A 130 4.16 0.20 10.92
N TRP A 131 4.35 0.63 9.67
CA TRP A 131 3.30 0.61 8.63
C TRP A 131 2.70 -0.79 8.51
N SER A 132 1.39 -0.86 8.24
CA SER A 132 0.71 -2.14 8.10
C SER A 132 0.22 -2.35 6.67
N VAL A 133 0.67 -3.45 6.07
CA VAL A 133 0.23 -3.99 4.77
C VAL A 133 -1.29 -4.20 4.72
N SER A 134 -1.97 -4.30 5.88
CA SER A 134 -3.41 -4.52 5.96
C SER A 134 -4.27 -3.39 5.38
N LEU A 135 -3.72 -2.18 5.20
CA LEU A 135 -4.46 -0.99 4.76
C LEU A 135 -5.21 -1.23 3.45
N LYS A 136 -4.50 -1.68 2.41
CA LYS A 136 -5.08 -1.90 1.08
C LYS A 136 -6.23 -2.91 1.09
N TYR A 137 -6.10 -3.97 1.87
CA TYR A 137 -7.14 -4.99 2.02
C TYR A 137 -8.37 -4.50 2.79
N ILE A 138 -8.14 -3.67 3.82
CA ILE A 138 -9.21 -3.06 4.63
C ILE A 138 -10.05 -2.11 3.79
N VAL A 139 -9.39 -1.20 3.06
CA VAL A 139 -10.06 -0.19 2.23
C VAL A 139 -10.79 -0.82 1.05
N SER A 140 -10.30 -1.96 0.55
CA SER A 140 -10.91 -2.69 -0.57
C SER A 140 -12.24 -3.37 -0.26
N CYS A 141 -12.63 -3.52 1.02
CA CYS A 141 -13.86 -4.22 1.38
C CYS A 141 -15.17 -3.50 1.01
N GLY A 142 -15.13 -2.22 0.60
CA GLY A 142 -16.32 -1.40 0.40
C GLY A 142 -17.06 -1.03 1.71
N SER A 143 -16.55 -1.49 2.86
CA SER A 143 -16.97 -1.10 4.19
C SER A 143 -16.46 0.30 4.54
N LEU A 144 -17.14 1.00 5.45
CA LEU A 144 -16.60 2.24 6.00
C LEU A 144 -15.31 1.94 6.77
N SER A 145 -14.19 2.38 6.21
CA SER A 145 -12.87 2.21 6.80
C SER A 145 -12.62 3.31 7.82
N LEU A 146 -12.35 2.93 9.07
CA LEU A 146 -12.01 3.78 10.19
C LEU A 146 -10.49 3.73 10.35
N ILE A 147 -9.79 4.75 9.87
CA ILE A 147 -8.32 4.79 9.88
C ILE A 147 -7.88 5.60 11.09
N ILE A 148 -7.30 4.93 12.08
CA ILE A 148 -6.59 5.61 13.17
C ILE A 148 -5.43 6.35 12.55
N SER A 149 -5.34 7.66 12.83
CA SER A 149 -4.42 8.58 12.17
C SER A 149 -3.02 7.96 12.04
N PRO A 150 -2.57 7.63 10.81
CA PRO A 150 -1.34 6.87 10.60
C PRO A 150 -0.12 7.77 10.81
N GLN A 151 0.96 7.18 11.32
CA GLN A 151 2.27 7.81 11.41
C GLN A 151 3.07 7.58 10.13
N TYR A 152 2.84 6.45 9.45
CA TYR A 152 3.61 6.05 8.29
C TYR A 152 2.84 6.30 6.99
N GLU A 153 3.57 6.68 5.96
CA GLU A 153 3.08 6.87 4.61
C GLU A 153 3.73 5.85 3.69
N ASP A 154 2.92 5.04 3.02
CA ASP A 154 3.37 4.20 1.91
C ASP A 154 3.17 4.94 0.58
N PHE A 155 3.47 4.28 -0.54
CA PHE A 155 3.44 4.92 -1.85
C PHE A 155 2.03 5.33 -2.31
N PHE A 156 0.95 4.75 -1.78
CA PHE A 156 -0.42 5.01 -2.23
C PHE A 156 -1.28 5.74 -1.19
N SER A 157 -0.94 5.66 0.10
CA SER A 157 -1.79 6.17 1.19
C SER A 157 -1.97 7.69 1.11
N ARG A 158 -1.00 8.42 0.55
CA ARG A 158 -1.12 9.85 0.23
C ARG A 158 -2.21 10.17 -0.79
N GLY A 159 -2.71 9.19 -1.55
CA GLY A 159 -3.86 9.35 -2.44
C GLY A 159 -5.21 9.29 -1.73
N LEU A 160 -5.29 8.73 -0.51
CA LEU A 160 -6.54 8.61 0.24
C LEU A 160 -7.01 9.97 0.79
N VAL A 161 -8.29 10.25 0.68
CA VAL A 161 -8.92 11.50 1.11
C VAL A 161 -9.91 11.21 2.26
N PRO A 162 -9.76 11.84 3.43
CA PRO A 162 -10.67 11.67 4.55
C PRO A 162 -12.08 12.14 4.15
N LYS A 163 -13.11 11.45 4.65
CA LYS A 163 -14.54 11.65 4.31
C LYS A 163 -14.92 11.36 2.85
N LYS A 164 -13.97 10.95 1.99
CA LYS A 164 -14.24 10.43 0.65
C LYS A 164 -13.91 8.94 0.53
N ASN A 165 -12.76 8.52 1.06
CA ASN A 165 -12.30 7.13 0.98
C ASN A 165 -12.35 6.41 2.34
N TYR A 166 -12.33 7.17 3.44
CA TYR A 166 -12.28 6.63 4.80
C TYR A 166 -12.73 7.66 5.84
N TRP A 167 -12.92 7.23 7.09
CA TRP A 167 -13.15 8.09 8.24
C TRP A 167 -11.91 8.18 9.14
N PRO A 168 -11.37 9.39 9.39
CA PRO A 168 -10.21 9.54 10.28
C PRO A 168 -10.60 9.38 11.75
N VAL A 169 -9.80 8.62 12.50
CA VAL A 169 -9.99 8.39 13.94
C VAL A 169 -8.80 8.98 14.70
N SER A 170 -9.08 9.73 15.77
CA SER A 170 -8.03 10.29 16.64
C SER A 170 -7.39 9.17 17.47
N PRO A 171 -6.05 9.13 17.58
CA PRO A 171 -5.37 8.19 18.46
C PRO A 171 -5.53 8.55 19.95
N ASP A 172 -5.75 9.82 20.29
CA ASP A 172 -5.76 10.31 21.68
C ASP A 172 -7.03 9.91 22.44
N ASN A 173 -8.17 9.87 21.75
CA ASN A 173 -9.48 9.53 22.33
C ASN A 173 -10.14 8.38 21.57
N LEU A 174 -9.40 7.28 21.38
CA LEU A 174 -9.74 6.20 20.47
C LEU A 174 -11.15 5.62 20.69
N CYS A 175 -11.49 5.22 21.93
CA CYS A 175 -12.78 4.58 22.23
C CYS A 175 -13.96 5.52 21.95
N ARG A 176 -13.83 6.79 22.34
CA ARG A 176 -14.85 7.82 22.12
C ARG A 176 -15.00 8.12 20.63
N SER A 177 -13.88 8.23 19.92
CA SER A 177 -13.86 8.50 18.48
C SER A 177 -14.50 7.36 17.68
N ILE A 178 -14.17 6.11 18.01
CA ILE A 178 -14.78 4.92 17.37
C ILE A 178 -16.27 4.85 17.69
N LYS A 179 -16.67 5.10 18.94
CA LYS A 179 -18.08 5.11 19.32
C LYS A 179 -18.87 6.13 18.50
N TYR A 180 -18.37 7.37 18.43
CA TYR A 180 -19.00 8.45 17.68
C TYR A 180 -19.21 8.08 16.21
N VAL A 181 -18.18 7.59 15.52
CA VAL A 181 -18.31 7.25 14.09
C VAL A 181 -19.24 6.06 13.86
N VAL A 182 -19.29 5.09 14.76
CA VAL A 182 -20.22 3.96 14.66
C VAL A 182 -21.67 4.43 14.85
N GLU A 183 -21.92 5.30 15.83
CA GLU A 183 -23.25 5.91 16.04
C GLU A 183 -23.65 6.78 14.84
N TRP A 184 -22.75 7.65 14.37
CA TRP A 184 -22.96 8.47 13.18
C TRP A 184 -23.25 7.61 11.94
N GLY A 185 -22.43 6.60 11.67
CA GLY A 185 -22.57 5.75 10.50
C GLY A 185 -23.84 4.89 10.52
N ASN A 186 -24.34 4.53 11.71
CA ASN A 186 -25.61 3.83 11.85
C ASN A 186 -26.81 4.76 11.61
N ALA A 187 -26.68 6.05 11.94
CA ALA A 187 -27.68 7.07 11.63
C ALA A 187 -27.62 7.55 10.16
N HIS A 188 -26.46 7.42 9.50
CA HIS A 188 -26.19 7.94 8.14
C HIS A 188 -25.73 6.84 7.19
N LEU A 189 -26.57 5.81 7.01
CA LEU A 189 -26.20 4.58 6.31
C LEU A 189 -25.72 4.81 4.87
N ALA A 190 -26.43 5.63 4.10
CA ALA A 190 -26.11 5.90 2.69
C ALA A 190 -24.75 6.62 2.53
N GLU A 191 -24.46 7.56 3.43
CA GLU A 191 -23.20 8.30 3.43
C GLU A 191 -22.03 7.41 3.88
N ALA A 192 -22.23 6.59 4.91
CA ALA A 192 -21.24 5.61 5.34
C ALA A 192 -20.90 4.61 4.22
N GLU A 193 -21.90 4.14 3.47
CA GLU A 193 -21.71 3.27 2.31
C GLU A 193 -21.00 3.99 1.17
N THR A 194 -21.34 5.26 0.91
CA THR A 194 -20.69 6.07 -0.14
C THR A 194 -19.21 6.26 0.15
N ILE A 195 -18.83 6.54 1.41
CA ILE A 195 -17.42 6.65 1.80
C ILE A 195 -16.70 5.30 1.65
N GLY A 196 -17.35 4.20 2.07
CA GLY A 196 -16.79 2.85 1.92
C GLY A 196 -16.56 2.46 0.46
N LYS A 197 -17.53 2.72 -0.41
CA LYS A 197 -17.41 2.54 -1.87
C LYS A 197 -16.32 3.44 -2.46
N GLY A 198 -16.24 4.71 -2.05
CA GLY A 198 -15.16 5.59 -2.47
C GLY A 198 -13.77 5.07 -2.11
N GLY A 199 -13.62 4.37 -0.98
CA GLY A 199 -12.40 3.64 -0.64
C GLY A 199 -12.12 2.48 -1.61
N GLN A 200 -13.10 1.62 -1.85
CA GLN A 200 -12.98 0.50 -2.78
C GLN A 200 -12.69 0.95 -4.22
N ASP A 201 -13.31 2.03 -4.70
CA ASP A 201 -13.10 2.59 -6.03
C ASP A 201 -11.67 3.13 -6.19
N PHE A 202 -11.13 3.79 -5.15
CA PHE A 202 -9.73 4.20 -5.14
C PHE A 202 -8.80 2.98 -5.23
N MET A 203 -9.08 1.92 -4.48
CA MET A 203 -8.28 0.69 -4.52
C MET A 203 -8.40 -0.05 -5.86
N GLU A 204 -9.55 0.02 -6.54
CA GLU A 204 -9.71 -0.50 -7.90
C GLU A 204 -8.80 0.25 -8.89
N SER A 205 -8.64 1.55 -8.69
CA SER A 205 -7.73 2.33 -9.53
C SER A 205 -6.27 1.93 -9.35
N LEU A 206 -5.88 1.40 -8.18
CA LEU A 206 -4.52 0.95 -7.86
C LEU A 206 -4.23 -0.44 -8.47
N SER A 207 -4.40 -0.64 -9.77
CA SER A 207 -4.07 -1.90 -10.45
C SER A 207 -2.56 -2.17 -10.48
N MET A 208 -2.15 -3.41 -10.78
CA MET A 208 -0.72 -3.70 -11.01
C MET A 208 -0.11 -2.84 -12.13
N ASP A 209 -0.88 -2.43 -13.14
CA ASP A 209 -0.41 -1.48 -14.16
C ASP A 209 0.01 -0.15 -13.53
N ARG A 210 -0.81 0.41 -12.62
CA ARG A 210 -0.46 1.64 -11.90
C ARG A 210 0.72 1.45 -10.94
N VAL A 211 0.84 0.27 -10.33
CA VAL A 211 1.98 -0.06 -9.47
C VAL A 211 3.27 -0.06 -10.29
N TYR A 212 3.27 -0.68 -11.47
CA TYR A 212 4.43 -0.64 -12.36
C TYR A 212 4.70 0.75 -12.93
N ASP A 213 3.69 1.54 -13.26
CA ASP A 213 3.86 2.95 -13.65
C ASP A 213 4.52 3.77 -12.54
N TYR A 214 4.07 3.61 -11.29
CA TYR A 214 4.70 4.26 -10.14
C TYR A 214 6.17 3.85 -10.01
N MET A 215 6.47 2.54 -10.06
CA MET A 215 7.85 2.05 -9.97
C MET A 215 8.72 2.56 -11.12
N TYR A 216 8.19 2.54 -12.35
CA TYR A 216 8.86 3.04 -13.54
C TYR A 216 9.25 4.51 -13.36
N HIS A 217 8.29 5.35 -13.00
CA HIS A 217 8.53 6.78 -12.80
C HIS A 217 9.46 7.05 -11.63
N LEU A 218 9.29 6.33 -10.52
CA LEU A 218 10.14 6.48 -9.34
C LEU A 218 11.60 6.20 -9.68
N ILE A 219 11.88 5.08 -10.34
CA ILE A 219 13.25 4.70 -10.74
C ILE A 219 13.78 5.65 -11.81
N THR A 220 12.95 6.04 -12.77
CA THR A 220 13.36 6.94 -13.86
C THR A 220 13.73 8.32 -13.32
N GLU A 221 12.89 8.94 -12.49
CA GLU A 221 13.20 10.25 -11.89
C GLU A 221 14.39 10.16 -10.93
N TYR A 222 14.49 9.08 -10.15
CA TYR A 222 15.64 8.86 -9.28
C TYR A 222 16.96 8.72 -10.05
N SER A 223 16.97 7.99 -11.17
CA SER A 223 18.18 7.80 -11.99
C SER A 223 18.76 9.12 -12.52
N LYS A 224 17.92 10.13 -12.77
CA LYS A 224 18.34 11.47 -13.21
C LYS A 224 19.08 12.26 -12.12
N LEU A 225 18.94 11.85 -10.86
CA LEU A 225 19.59 12.49 -9.71
C LEU A 225 21.00 11.94 -9.47
N LEU A 226 21.37 10.82 -10.11
CA LEU A 226 22.73 10.28 -10.02
C LEU A 226 23.69 11.20 -10.77
N ASP A 227 24.76 11.61 -10.10
CA ASP A 227 25.85 12.42 -10.66
C ASP A 227 26.97 11.55 -11.26
N PHE A 228 26.74 10.24 -11.35
CA PHE A 228 27.62 9.25 -11.94
C PHE A 228 26.84 8.31 -12.87
N LYS A 229 27.56 7.66 -13.78
CA LYS A 229 27.01 6.56 -14.58
C LYS A 229 27.14 5.25 -13.78
N PRO A 230 26.05 4.52 -13.51
CA PRO A 230 26.11 3.22 -12.85
C PRO A 230 27.04 2.25 -13.61
N VAL A 231 27.85 1.49 -12.85
CA VAL A 231 28.75 0.47 -13.39
C VAL A 231 28.65 -0.76 -12.50
N GLN A 232 28.39 -1.91 -13.11
CA GLN A 232 28.30 -3.19 -12.40
C GLN A 232 29.61 -3.46 -11.61
N PRO A 233 29.53 -3.62 -10.28
CA PRO A 233 30.67 -4.05 -9.48
C PRO A 233 31.12 -5.47 -9.84
N SER A 234 32.42 -5.76 -9.74
CA SER A 234 32.96 -7.12 -10.01
C SER A 234 32.43 -8.19 -9.05
N SER A 235 31.94 -7.79 -7.89
CA SER A 235 31.31 -8.66 -6.89
C SER A 235 29.79 -8.77 -7.03
N ALA A 236 29.18 -8.15 -8.05
CA ALA A 236 27.75 -8.16 -8.23
C ALA A 236 27.28 -9.51 -8.80
N GLU A 237 26.21 -10.04 -8.22
CA GLU A 237 25.56 -11.26 -8.68
C GLU A 237 24.34 -10.91 -9.54
N GLU A 238 24.22 -11.56 -10.70
CA GLU A 238 23.08 -11.35 -11.59
C GLU A 238 21.83 -12.03 -11.03
N VAL A 239 20.71 -11.30 -11.05
CA VAL A 239 19.41 -11.86 -10.72
C VAL A 239 18.53 -11.91 -11.96
N CYS A 240 17.99 -13.09 -12.26
CA CYS A 240 17.07 -13.35 -13.37
C CYS A 240 15.84 -14.13 -12.85
N LEU A 241 14.86 -14.37 -13.72
CA LEU A 241 13.64 -15.11 -13.34
C LEU A 241 14.00 -16.53 -12.87
N GLU A 242 14.92 -17.16 -13.57
CA GLU A 242 15.40 -18.51 -13.30
C GLU A 242 16.11 -18.59 -11.96
N SER A 243 16.98 -17.62 -11.65
CA SER A 243 17.68 -17.61 -10.36
C SER A 243 16.72 -17.42 -9.20
N MET A 244 15.69 -16.58 -9.35
CA MET A 244 14.63 -16.44 -8.35
C MET A 244 13.88 -17.74 -8.10
N PHE A 245 13.56 -18.50 -9.15
CA PHE A 245 12.94 -19.82 -8.99
C PHE A 245 13.87 -20.82 -8.30
N CYS A 246 15.19 -20.76 -8.53
CA CYS A 246 16.15 -21.65 -7.85
C CYS A 246 16.12 -21.48 -6.32
N PHE A 247 15.97 -20.25 -5.81
CA PHE A 247 15.92 -19.98 -4.38
C PHE A 247 14.53 -20.14 -3.74
N ALA A 248 13.48 -20.08 -4.55
CA ALA A 248 12.11 -20.21 -4.08
C ALA A 248 11.72 -21.67 -3.76
N ASP A 249 11.07 -21.89 -2.63
CA ASP A 249 10.39 -23.16 -2.32
C ASP A 249 9.18 -23.39 -3.25
N GLU A 250 8.56 -24.58 -3.19
CA GLU A 250 7.44 -24.93 -4.07
C GLU A 250 6.27 -23.94 -4.00
N LYS A 251 5.95 -23.46 -2.79
CA LYS A 251 4.84 -22.53 -2.57
C LYS A 251 5.20 -21.13 -3.06
N GLU A 252 6.41 -20.68 -2.76
CA GLU A 252 6.96 -19.42 -3.24
C GLU A 252 6.98 -19.38 -4.77
N ARG A 253 7.43 -20.45 -5.43
CA ARG A 253 7.41 -20.59 -6.90
C ARG A 253 6.01 -20.40 -7.48
N GLN A 254 5.00 -21.02 -6.89
CA GLN A 254 3.61 -20.85 -7.33
C GLN A 254 3.13 -19.39 -7.25
N PHE A 255 3.52 -18.66 -6.19
CA PHE A 255 3.16 -17.25 -6.01
C PHE A 255 3.92 -16.33 -6.98
N LEU A 256 5.22 -16.58 -7.19
CA LEU A 256 6.01 -15.87 -8.19
C LEU A 256 5.41 -16.07 -9.59
N GLN A 257 5.11 -17.32 -9.97
CA GLN A 257 4.50 -17.63 -11.27
C GLN A 257 3.17 -16.91 -11.48
N ARG A 258 2.28 -16.88 -10.47
CA ARG A 258 0.98 -16.18 -10.53
C ARG A 258 1.12 -14.66 -10.69
N SER A 259 2.19 -14.07 -10.18
CA SER A 259 2.48 -12.63 -10.32
C SER A 259 3.41 -12.32 -11.50
N THR A 260 3.50 -13.24 -12.48
CA THR A 260 4.34 -13.01 -13.65
C THR A 260 3.78 -11.89 -14.53
N SER A 261 4.56 -10.85 -14.80
CA SER A 261 4.16 -9.77 -15.71
C SER A 261 4.43 -10.15 -17.16
N PHE A 262 3.82 -9.40 -18.07
CA PHE A 262 4.05 -9.49 -19.51
C PHE A 262 4.33 -8.10 -20.07
N PRO A 263 5.04 -7.98 -21.20
CA PRO A 263 5.26 -6.69 -21.85
C PRO A 263 3.96 -5.90 -22.01
N SER A 264 4.02 -4.62 -21.65
CA SER A 264 2.86 -3.74 -21.76
C SER A 264 2.47 -3.50 -23.21
N PRO A 265 1.17 -3.55 -23.56
CA PRO A 265 0.70 -3.17 -24.89
C PRO A 265 0.81 -1.65 -25.13
N SER A 266 0.98 -0.86 -24.07
CA SER A 266 1.13 0.59 -24.11
C SER A 266 2.40 1.02 -23.35
N PRO A 267 3.00 2.16 -23.71
CA PRO A 267 4.08 2.74 -22.90
C PRO A 267 3.57 3.07 -21.47
N PRO A 268 4.48 3.27 -20.50
CA PRO A 268 4.14 3.79 -19.18
C PRO A 268 3.32 5.09 -19.30
N CYS A 269 2.50 5.37 -18.29
CA CYS A 269 1.74 6.63 -18.29
C CYS A 269 2.67 7.87 -18.29
N THR A 270 2.09 9.05 -18.50
CA THR A 270 2.84 10.31 -18.42
C THR A 270 2.74 10.89 -17.02
N LEU A 271 3.86 10.90 -16.29
CA LEU A 271 3.97 11.63 -15.05
C LEU A 271 3.88 13.13 -15.32
N GLN A 272 2.92 13.79 -14.68
CA GLN A 272 2.77 15.24 -14.79
C GLN A 272 3.93 15.95 -14.05
N PRO A 273 4.31 17.16 -14.48
CA PRO A 273 5.29 17.98 -13.76
C PRO A 273 4.90 18.15 -12.28
N PRO A 274 5.88 18.24 -11.37
CA PRO A 274 5.61 18.39 -9.95
C PRO A 274 4.88 19.72 -9.67
N ASP A 275 3.70 19.63 -9.08
CA ASP A 275 2.92 20.79 -8.62
C ASP A 275 2.97 20.88 -7.09
N SER A 276 3.90 21.69 -6.59
CA SER A 276 4.12 21.86 -5.15
C SER A 276 2.93 22.53 -4.46
N ASP A 277 2.23 23.43 -5.14
CA ASP A 277 1.13 24.17 -4.55
C ASP A 277 -0.13 23.30 -4.48
N LEU A 278 -0.39 22.48 -5.51
CA LEU A 278 -1.41 21.43 -5.45
C LEU A 278 -1.16 20.47 -4.27
N ILE A 279 0.08 19.99 -4.11
CA ILE A 279 0.42 19.07 -3.01
C ILE A 279 0.21 19.74 -1.64
N LYS A 280 0.68 20.98 -1.45
CA LYS A 280 0.46 21.75 -0.21
C LYS A 280 -1.03 21.94 0.08
N ASN A 281 -1.80 22.38 -0.91
CA ASN A 281 -3.25 22.58 -0.81
C ASN A 281 -3.98 21.29 -0.44
N LEU A 282 -3.58 20.16 -1.04
CA LEU A 282 -4.12 18.85 -0.69
C LEU A 282 -3.80 18.46 0.76
N ILE A 283 -2.56 18.64 1.20
CA ILE A 283 -2.14 18.36 2.58
C ILE A 283 -2.93 19.21 3.58
N GLU A 284 -3.03 20.52 3.34
CA GLU A 284 -3.77 21.45 4.21
C GLU A 284 -5.26 21.12 4.25
N THR A 285 -5.86 20.81 3.09
CA THR A 285 -7.27 20.42 3.01
C THR A 285 -7.54 19.15 3.81
N LYS A 286 -6.66 18.13 3.69
CA LYS A 286 -6.78 16.89 4.47
C LYS A 286 -6.65 17.16 5.97
N LYS A 287 -5.66 17.93 6.39
CA LYS A 287 -5.47 18.33 7.80
C LYS A 287 -6.71 19.04 8.34
N ARG A 288 -7.28 19.98 7.59
CA ARG A 288 -8.50 20.68 7.97
C ARG A 288 -9.69 19.73 8.14
N ILE A 289 -9.90 18.79 7.21
CA ILE A 289 -10.99 17.80 7.32
C ILE A 289 -10.79 16.92 8.55
N ILE A 290 -9.57 16.41 8.77
CA ILE A 290 -9.22 15.57 9.92
C ILE A 290 -9.49 16.32 11.22
N ASN A 291 -8.98 17.56 11.35
CA ASN A 291 -9.17 18.38 12.54
C ASN A 291 -10.66 18.66 12.79
N ASN A 292 -11.44 19.00 11.76
CA ASN A 292 -12.87 19.23 11.90
C ASN A 292 -13.61 17.97 12.39
N VAL A 293 -13.27 16.80 11.83
CA VAL A 293 -13.87 15.52 12.24
C VAL A 293 -13.48 15.16 13.68
N GLN A 294 -12.22 15.37 14.05
CA GLN A 294 -11.70 15.09 15.40
C GLN A 294 -12.26 16.05 16.47
N ASN A 295 -12.52 17.31 16.13
CA ASN A 295 -13.12 18.29 17.04
C ASN A 295 -14.62 18.02 17.34
N LEU A 296 -15.30 17.23 16.50
CA LEU A 296 -16.70 16.84 16.70
C LEU A 296 -16.87 15.66 17.66
N MET A 297 -15.79 14.99 18.05
CA MET A 297 -15.76 13.77 18.87
C MET A 297 -15.44 14.08 20.33
#